data_AF-A0A7V7X2H2-F1
#
_entry.id   AF-A0A7V7X2H2-F1
#
_cell.length_a   1.000
_cell.length_b   1.000
_cell.length_c   1.000
_cell.angle_alpha   90.00
_cell.angle_beta   90.00
_cell.angle_gamma   90.00
#
_symmetry.space_group_name_H-M   'P 1'
#
loop_
_entity.id
_entity.type
_entity.pdbx_description
1 polymer ?
#
loop_
_entity_poly.entity_id
_entity_poly.type
_entity_poly.pdbx_seq_one_letter_code
_entity_poly.pdbx_strand_id
1 'polypeptide(L)'
;MSFFTFGKNYPTIMRYGIFLYWEERFCIFSRFSFSYYQVDKGRRMISELQSRFEMFESKRMFFLDRMNKMTAEQLSFKPHADHWNMLDIVQHLMLSERAFLLQVTEKTFKPRKPRFHPLIGSFILWLIFKVGIHVKVPVKSALPKDSMSLHDSTALWQEKRTGLKEFFETLDRTSARQKLFFHPIRGGISSITLVEFLTVHFDHHMKQVKRIQRSPHYPK
;
A
#
# COMPACT_ATOMS: atom_id res chain seq x y z
N MET A 1 7.95 5.73 67.88
CA MET A 1 8.90 6.44 66.99
C MET A 1 8.50 6.14 65.56
N SER A 2 7.75 7.06 64.97
CA SER A 2 7.28 7.02 63.59
C SER A 2 8.39 7.47 62.64
N PHE A 3 8.56 6.81 61.50
CA PHE A 3 9.33 7.36 60.38
C PHE A 3 8.57 7.19 59.05
N PHE A 4 8.23 8.35 58.50
CA PHE A 4 8.10 8.74 57.08
C PHE A 4 6.93 8.27 56.21
N THR A 5 5.95 9.18 56.14
CA THR A 5 5.12 9.44 54.97
C THR A 5 5.90 10.18 53.87
N PHE A 6 5.80 9.71 52.62
CA PHE A 6 5.97 10.54 51.41
C PHE A 6 4.96 10.07 50.36
N GLY A 7 3.80 10.71 50.32
CA GLY A 7 2.86 10.63 49.21
C GLY A 7 3.05 11.85 48.31
N LYS A 8 3.63 11.66 47.12
CA LYS A 8 3.66 12.69 46.07
C LYS A 8 2.66 12.36 44.97
N ASN A 9 1.82 13.37 44.74
CA ASN A 9 0.84 13.55 43.68
C ASN A 9 1.35 13.18 42.27
N TYR A 10 0.50 12.51 41.49
CA TYR A 10 0.47 12.64 40.02
C TYR A 10 -0.99 12.71 39.53
N PRO A 11 -1.32 13.67 38.63
CA PRO A 11 -2.67 13.88 38.14
C PRO A 11 -3.02 13.05 36.90
N THR A 12 -4.28 12.62 36.88
CA THR A 12 -5.23 12.58 35.75
C THR A 12 -4.66 12.45 34.33
N ILE A 13 -4.69 11.24 33.76
CA ILE A 13 -4.54 11.02 32.32
C ILE A 13 -5.90 11.26 31.65
N MET A 14 -6.01 12.39 30.92
CA MET A 14 -7.08 12.61 29.95
C MET A 14 -7.00 11.54 28.85
N ARG A 15 -8.06 10.73 28.76
CA ARG A 15 -8.36 9.93 27.58
C ARG A 15 -8.84 10.86 26.46
N TYR A 16 -8.04 11.05 25.42
CA TYR A 16 -8.55 11.48 24.12
C TYR A 16 -8.71 10.25 23.22
N GLY A 17 -9.91 9.67 23.28
CA GLY A 17 -10.40 8.77 22.25
C GLY A 17 -10.83 9.59 21.05
N ILE A 18 -10.18 9.37 19.91
CA ILE A 18 -10.71 9.77 18.61
C ILE A 18 -11.20 8.49 17.95
N PHE A 19 -12.43 8.12 18.30
CA PHE A 19 -13.28 7.25 17.51
C PHE A 19 -13.78 8.10 16.33
N LEU A 20 -13.36 7.80 15.12
CA LEU A 20 -14.00 8.32 13.91
C LEU A 20 -14.61 7.16 13.15
N TYR A 21 -15.92 7.01 13.42
CA TYR A 21 -17.00 6.56 12.54
C TYR A 21 -16.57 5.99 11.18
N TRP A 22 -16.81 4.68 11.02
CA TRP A 22 -16.87 4.00 9.74
C TRP A 22 -18.32 3.52 9.57
N GLU A 23 -19.16 4.34 8.95
CA GLU A 23 -20.52 3.93 8.60
C GLU A 23 -20.57 3.30 7.21
N GLU A 24 -21.38 2.25 7.20
CA GLU A 24 -21.84 1.37 6.14
C GLU A 24 -22.03 2.01 4.75
N ARG A 25 -21.70 1.25 3.71
CA ARG A 25 -22.67 0.83 2.66
C ARG A 25 -21.99 0.01 1.57
N PHE A 26 -22.57 -1.18 1.37
CA PHE A 26 -22.77 -1.95 0.13
C PHE A 26 -22.30 -3.41 0.21
N CYS A 27 -23.19 -4.24 0.77
CA CYS A 27 -23.41 -5.61 0.29
C CYS A 27 -24.16 -5.53 -1.05
N ILE A 28 -23.53 -5.96 -2.14
CA ILE A 28 -24.21 -6.66 -3.25
C ILE A 28 -23.23 -7.74 -3.74
N PHE A 29 -23.48 -8.98 -3.32
CA PHE A 29 -22.87 -10.16 -3.91
C PHE A 29 -23.49 -10.38 -5.29
N SER A 30 -22.71 -10.23 -6.36
CA SER A 30 -23.05 -10.83 -7.66
C SER A 30 -22.00 -11.88 -8.03
N ARG A 31 -22.51 -13.09 -8.15
CA ARG A 31 -21.88 -14.37 -8.47
C ARG A 31 -21.02 -14.29 -9.73
N PHE A 32 -19.71 -14.17 -9.56
CA PHE A 32 -18.72 -14.48 -10.59
C PHE A 32 -17.78 -15.57 -10.06
N SER A 33 -17.84 -16.74 -10.69
CA SER A 33 -16.89 -17.82 -10.45
C SER A 33 -15.59 -17.47 -11.17
N PHE A 34 -14.65 -16.85 -10.46
CA PHE A 34 -13.25 -16.79 -10.87
C PHE A 34 -12.52 -17.90 -10.12
N SER A 35 -12.40 -19.05 -10.78
CA SER A 35 -11.57 -20.16 -10.32
C SER A 35 -10.11 -19.84 -10.59
N TYR A 36 -9.45 -19.08 -9.71
CA TYR A 36 -7.98 -19.09 -9.58
C TYR A 36 -7.60 -18.64 -8.17
N TYR A 37 -7.41 -19.61 -7.28
CA TYR A 37 -6.47 -19.66 -6.17
C TYR A 37 -6.90 -20.84 -5.29
N GLN A 38 -6.33 -22.03 -5.53
CA GLN A 38 -6.30 -23.03 -4.46
C GLN A 38 -5.34 -22.50 -3.39
N VAL A 39 -5.89 -22.10 -2.25
CA VAL A 39 -5.10 -21.72 -1.09
C VAL A 39 -4.44 -22.97 -0.56
N ASP A 40 -3.17 -23.14 -0.91
CA ASP A 40 -2.31 -24.21 -0.42
C ASP A 40 -2.24 -24.16 1.12
N LYS A 41 -2.47 -25.29 1.79
CA LYS A 41 -2.64 -25.39 3.25
C LYS A 41 -1.30 -25.42 4.02
N GLY A 42 -0.20 -24.97 3.43
CA GLY A 42 1.14 -25.02 4.02
C GLY A 42 1.69 -23.63 4.34
N ARG A 43 1.68 -23.26 5.64
CA ARG A 43 2.09 -21.97 6.25
C ARG A 43 1.07 -20.84 6.13
N ARG A 44 0.57 -20.39 7.29
CA ARG A 44 -0.27 -19.20 7.41
C ARG A 44 0.53 -18.09 8.07
N MET A 45 0.35 -16.85 7.64
CA MET A 45 0.94 -15.69 8.31
C MET A 45 0.38 -15.57 9.74
N ILE A 46 1.06 -14.79 10.60
CA ILE A 46 0.46 -14.41 11.88
C ILE A 46 -0.89 -13.71 11.65
N SER A 47 -1.90 -13.97 12.49
CA SER A 47 -3.30 -13.59 12.24
C SER A 47 -3.50 -12.11 11.90
N GLU A 48 -2.78 -11.22 12.59
CA GLU A 48 -2.85 -9.78 12.32
C GLU A 48 -2.34 -9.44 10.91
N LEU A 49 -1.17 -9.96 10.52
CA LEU A 49 -0.60 -9.75 9.19
C LEU A 49 -1.48 -10.39 8.11
N GLN A 50 -2.01 -11.58 8.38
CA GLN A 50 -2.91 -12.32 7.48
C GLN A 50 -4.14 -11.47 7.13
N SER A 51 -4.87 -10.98 8.12
CA SER A 51 -6.09 -10.17 7.90
C SER A 51 -5.83 -8.90 7.08
N ARG A 52 -4.69 -8.24 7.33
CA ARG A 52 -4.27 -7.04 6.60
C ARG A 52 -3.86 -7.38 5.17
N PHE A 53 -3.16 -8.49 4.98
CA PHE A 53 -2.73 -8.96 3.67
C PHE A 53 -3.92 -9.36 2.80
N GLU A 54 -4.93 -10.02 3.37
CA GLU A 54 -6.16 -10.36 2.65
C GLU A 54 -6.97 -9.13 2.22
N MET A 55 -7.07 -8.12 3.09
CA MET A 55 -7.69 -6.83 2.75
C MET A 55 -6.94 -6.13 1.61
N PHE A 56 -5.61 -6.11 1.71
CA PHE A 56 -4.73 -5.57 0.69
C PHE A 56 -4.90 -6.29 -0.66
N GLU A 57 -4.88 -7.62 -0.67
CA GLU A 57 -5.08 -8.43 -1.88
C GLU A 57 -6.47 -8.21 -2.49
N SER A 58 -7.51 -8.11 -1.66
CA SER A 58 -8.86 -7.79 -2.12
C SER A 58 -8.93 -6.46 -2.86
N LYS A 59 -8.26 -5.41 -2.35
CA LYS A 59 -8.16 -4.11 -3.03
C LYS A 59 -7.36 -4.19 -4.32
N ARG A 60 -6.26 -4.94 -4.34
CA ARG A 60 -5.46 -5.15 -5.55
C ARG A 60 -6.27 -5.84 -6.64
N MET A 61 -6.95 -6.94 -6.30
CA MET A 61 -7.79 -7.67 -7.26
C MET A 61 -8.91 -6.79 -7.80
N PHE A 62 -9.60 -6.04 -6.93
CA PHE A 62 -10.61 -5.07 -7.36
C PHE A 62 -10.04 -4.00 -8.28
N PHE A 63 -8.85 -3.48 -7.98
CA PHE A 63 -8.18 -2.50 -8.84
C PHE A 63 -7.86 -3.08 -10.23
N LEU A 64 -7.25 -4.26 -10.29
CA LEU A 64 -6.87 -4.90 -11.56
C LEU A 64 -8.09 -5.32 -12.39
N ASP A 65 -9.15 -5.84 -11.77
CA ASP A 65 -10.42 -6.15 -12.44
C ASP A 65 -11.00 -4.90 -13.13
N ARG A 66 -10.95 -3.74 -12.48
CA ARG A 66 -11.38 -2.49 -13.10
C ARG A 66 -10.51 -2.09 -14.29
N MET A 67 -9.19 -2.25 -14.20
CA MET A 67 -8.29 -1.90 -15.30
C MET A 67 -8.49 -2.83 -16.49
N ASN A 68 -8.71 -4.14 -16.26
CA ASN A 68 -8.95 -5.12 -17.31
C ASN A 68 -10.26 -4.92 -18.08
N LYS A 69 -11.22 -4.19 -17.50
CA LYS A 69 -12.50 -3.85 -18.16
C LYS A 69 -12.43 -2.62 -19.06
N MET A 70 -11.29 -1.93 -19.09
CA MET A 70 -11.11 -0.69 -19.85
C MET A 70 -10.47 -0.96 -21.21
N THR A 71 -10.78 -0.10 -22.18
CA THR A 71 -10.14 -0.18 -23.50
C THR A 71 -8.69 0.30 -23.44
N ALA A 72 -7.88 -0.07 -24.44
CA ALA A 72 -6.52 0.41 -24.55
C ALA A 72 -6.45 1.95 -24.61
N GLU A 73 -7.40 2.58 -25.31
CA GLU A 73 -7.52 4.03 -25.40
C GLU A 73 -7.80 4.66 -24.01
N GLN A 74 -8.73 4.10 -23.25
CA GLN A 74 -9.04 4.53 -21.89
C GLN A 74 -7.86 4.40 -20.94
N LEU A 75 -7.11 3.30 -21.03
CA LEU A 75 -5.96 3.03 -20.17
C LEU A 75 -4.77 3.96 -20.45
N SER A 76 -4.57 4.30 -21.71
CA SER A 76 -3.47 5.14 -22.19
C SER A 76 -3.78 6.65 -22.18
N PHE A 77 -5.05 7.04 -22.04
CA PHE A 77 -5.48 8.42 -21.98
C PHE A 77 -4.75 9.23 -20.90
N LYS A 78 -4.11 10.32 -21.32
CA LYS A 78 -3.46 11.30 -20.44
C LYS A 78 -4.32 12.57 -20.37
N PRO A 79 -4.80 12.97 -19.17
CA PRO A 79 -5.49 14.26 -19.01
C PRO A 79 -4.64 15.47 -19.37
N HIS A 80 -3.32 15.35 -19.26
CA HIS A 80 -2.33 16.37 -19.57
C HIS A 80 -0.97 15.68 -19.82
N ALA A 81 -0.08 16.29 -20.60
CA ALA A 81 1.21 15.72 -20.99
C ALA A 81 2.06 15.24 -19.78
N ASP A 82 2.11 16.06 -18.72
CA ASP A 82 2.87 15.77 -17.49
C ASP A 82 2.14 14.88 -16.46
N HIS A 83 0.97 14.34 -16.80
CA HIS A 83 0.19 13.50 -15.89
C HIS A 83 0.27 12.03 -16.27
N TRP A 84 0.15 11.18 -15.26
CA TRP A 84 0.04 9.74 -15.44
C TRP A 84 -1.31 9.37 -16.06
N ASN A 85 -1.27 8.41 -16.99
CA ASN A 85 -2.45 7.65 -17.40
C ASN A 85 -2.69 6.47 -16.43
N MET A 86 -3.63 5.59 -16.75
CA MET A 86 -3.95 4.46 -15.88
C MET A 86 -2.92 3.35 -15.95
N LEU A 87 -2.28 3.14 -17.10
CA LEU A 87 -1.14 2.21 -17.22
C LEU A 87 0.00 2.64 -16.32
N ASP A 88 0.36 3.92 -16.34
CA ASP A 88 1.37 4.52 -15.47
C ASP A 88 1.07 4.21 -13.99
N ILE A 89 -0.20 4.35 -13.58
CA ILE A 89 -0.62 4.05 -12.21
C ILE A 89 -0.45 2.55 -11.88
N VAL A 90 -0.87 1.64 -12.77
CA VAL A 90 -0.70 0.19 -12.57
C VAL A 90 0.79 -0.15 -12.40
N GLN A 91 1.62 0.36 -13.30
CA GLN A 91 3.06 0.15 -13.26
C GLN A 91 3.68 0.71 -11.99
N HIS A 92 3.29 1.91 -11.58
CA HIS A 92 3.80 2.52 -10.36
C HIS A 92 3.50 1.68 -9.11
N LEU A 93 2.27 1.18 -8.98
CA LEU A 93 1.88 0.35 -7.85
C LEU A 93 2.66 -0.97 -7.82
N MET A 94 2.79 -1.65 -8.97
CA MET A 94 3.60 -2.85 -9.12
C MET A 94 5.08 -2.61 -8.77
N LEU A 95 5.69 -1.57 -9.34
CA LEU A 95 7.10 -1.26 -9.12
C LEU A 95 7.37 -0.82 -7.67
N SER A 96 6.44 -0.10 -7.05
CA SER A 96 6.53 0.28 -5.64
C SER A 96 6.54 -0.95 -4.74
N GLU A 97 5.69 -1.93 -5.03
CA GLU A 97 5.64 -3.18 -4.28
C GLU A 97 6.91 -4.03 -4.49
N ARG A 98 7.35 -4.18 -5.75
CA ARG A 98 8.62 -4.83 -6.10
C ARG A 98 9.79 -4.19 -5.37
N ALA A 99 9.82 -2.88 -5.24
CA ALA A 99 10.87 -2.16 -4.53
C ALA A 99 10.92 -2.50 -3.04
N PHE A 100 9.82 -2.95 -2.42
CA PHE A 100 9.84 -3.47 -1.05
C PHE A 100 10.34 -4.91 -0.99
N LEU A 101 9.89 -5.77 -1.90
CA LEU A 101 10.35 -7.16 -1.96
C LEU A 101 11.87 -7.24 -2.11
N LEU A 102 12.44 -6.41 -2.99
CA LEU A 102 13.90 -6.35 -3.19
C LEU A 102 14.67 -6.00 -1.91
N GLN A 103 14.09 -5.25 -0.96
CA GLN A 103 14.81 -4.89 0.28
C GLN A 103 15.03 -6.09 1.20
N VAL A 104 14.15 -7.08 1.12
CA VAL A 104 14.16 -8.25 1.99
C VAL A 104 14.74 -9.48 1.30
N THR A 105 14.73 -9.52 -0.03
CA THR A 105 15.33 -10.62 -0.80
C THR A 105 16.78 -10.37 -1.20
N GLU A 106 17.18 -9.12 -1.42
CA GLU A 106 18.53 -8.78 -1.90
C GLU A 106 19.48 -8.46 -0.74
N LYS A 107 20.55 -9.25 -0.60
CA LYS A 107 21.60 -9.04 0.41
C LYS A 107 22.35 -7.71 0.25
N THR A 108 22.28 -7.11 -0.94
CA THR A 108 22.98 -5.87 -1.28
C THR A 108 22.16 -4.63 -0.98
N PHE A 109 20.89 -4.77 -0.54
CA PHE A 109 20.06 -3.61 -0.23
C PHE A 109 20.65 -2.81 0.93
N LYS A 110 20.96 -1.54 0.66
CA LYS A 110 21.41 -0.59 1.68
C LYS A 110 20.28 0.40 1.98
N PRO A 111 19.80 0.48 3.23
CA PRO A 111 18.75 1.41 3.59
C PRO A 111 19.20 2.85 3.33
N ARG A 112 18.34 3.64 2.68
CA ARG A 112 18.58 5.07 2.46
C ARG A 112 18.23 5.86 3.73
N LYS A 113 19.00 6.92 4.02
CA LYS A 113 18.63 7.89 5.05
C LYS A 113 17.27 8.51 4.69
N PRO A 114 16.30 8.55 5.62
CA PRO A 114 15.02 9.16 5.33
C PRO A 114 15.18 10.66 5.11
N ARG A 115 14.35 11.23 4.22
CA ARG A 115 14.36 12.67 3.93
C ARG A 115 13.92 13.50 5.13
N PHE A 116 13.03 12.96 5.97
CA PHE A 116 12.48 13.63 7.14
C PHE A 116 12.56 12.74 8.38
N HIS A 117 12.47 13.38 9.55
CA HIS A 117 12.25 12.66 10.80
C HIS A 117 10.98 11.77 10.70
N PRO A 118 10.96 10.53 11.24
CA PRO A 118 9.87 9.57 11.00
C PRO A 118 8.45 10.08 11.30
N LEU A 119 8.28 10.88 12.36
CA LEU A 119 6.99 11.48 12.71
C LEU A 119 6.52 12.48 11.63
N ILE A 120 7.43 13.36 11.19
CA ILE A 120 7.17 14.34 10.13
C ILE A 120 6.90 13.62 8.81
N GLY A 121 7.72 12.63 8.46
CA GLY A 121 7.53 11.83 7.24
C GLY A 121 6.20 11.08 7.22
N SER A 122 5.76 10.56 8.37
CA SER A 122 4.45 9.90 8.49
C SER A 122 3.29 10.87 8.32
N PHE A 123 3.39 12.07 8.90
CA PHE A 123 2.40 13.14 8.71
C PHE A 123 2.33 13.60 7.25
N ILE A 124 3.47 13.79 6.59
CA ILE A 124 3.55 14.15 5.17
C ILE A 124 2.87 13.08 4.30
N LEU A 125 3.17 11.80 4.52
CA LEU A 125 2.55 10.70 3.77
C LEU A 125 1.03 10.65 4.00
N TRP A 126 0.59 10.80 5.25
CA TRP A 126 -0.84 10.87 5.57
C TRP A 126 -1.54 12.01 4.82
N LEU A 127 -0.93 13.21 4.79
CA LEU A 127 -1.48 14.37 4.09
C LEU A 127 -1.57 14.12 2.57
N ILE A 128 -0.52 13.56 1.97
CA ILE A 128 -0.49 13.20 0.54
C ILE A 128 -1.64 12.23 0.21
N PHE A 129 -1.81 11.17 0.99
CA PHE A 129 -2.85 10.18 0.76
C PHE A 129 -4.26 10.71 1.03
N LYS A 130 -4.42 11.57 2.04
CA LYS A 130 -5.70 12.20 2.39
C LYS A 130 -6.18 13.14 1.29
N VAL A 131 -5.33 14.08 0.88
CA VAL A 131 -5.68 15.16 -0.06
C VAL A 131 -5.54 14.71 -1.52
N GLY A 132 -4.81 13.64 -1.79
CA GLY A 132 -4.63 13.13 -3.15
C GLY A 132 -3.67 13.99 -3.98
N ILE A 133 -2.72 14.65 -3.31
CA ILE A 133 -1.71 15.54 -3.91
C ILE A 133 -0.83 14.73 -4.87
N HIS A 134 -0.57 15.30 -6.05
CA HIS A 134 0.42 14.77 -6.98
C HIS A 134 1.83 15.02 -6.46
N VAL A 135 2.62 13.96 -6.30
CA VAL A 135 3.98 14.04 -5.76
C VAL A 135 4.94 13.39 -6.76
N LYS A 136 6.05 14.09 -7.04
CA LYS A 136 7.15 13.50 -7.83
C LYS A 136 7.69 12.27 -7.09
N VAL A 137 7.66 11.12 -7.75
CA VAL A 137 8.08 9.85 -7.16
C VAL A 137 9.55 9.96 -6.73
N PRO A 138 9.87 9.75 -5.44
CA PRO A 138 11.24 9.93 -4.94
C PRO A 138 12.18 8.78 -5.35
N VAL A 139 11.62 7.66 -5.84
CA VAL A 139 12.36 6.45 -6.21
C VAL A 139 12.24 6.23 -7.70
N LYS A 140 13.35 6.43 -8.44
CA LYS A 140 13.37 6.25 -9.90
C LYS A 140 12.94 4.84 -10.35
N SER A 141 13.21 3.80 -9.57
CA SER A 141 12.79 2.44 -9.90
C SER A 141 11.29 2.20 -9.76
N ALA A 142 10.55 3.12 -9.15
CA ALA A 142 9.09 3.11 -9.08
C ALA A 142 8.44 4.00 -10.14
N LEU A 143 9.21 4.55 -11.08
CA LEU A 143 8.67 5.29 -12.21
C LEU A 143 8.16 4.32 -13.28
N PRO A 144 6.95 4.57 -13.83
CA PRO A 144 6.45 3.84 -14.98
C PRO A 144 7.40 3.91 -16.17
N LYS A 145 7.32 2.89 -17.03
CA LYS A 145 8.05 2.79 -18.28
C LYS A 145 7.04 2.78 -19.42
N ASP A 146 7.30 3.60 -20.45
CA ASP A 146 6.35 3.84 -21.53
C ASP A 146 5.99 2.59 -22.37
N SER A 147 6.76 1.49 -22.28
CA SER A 147 6.63 0.33 -23.15
C SER A 147 5.88 -0.88 -22.57
N MET A 148 5.37 -0.83 -21.34
CA MET A 148 4.80 -2.01 -20.69
C MET A 148 3.27 -2.05 -20.77
N SER A 149 2.74 -3.13 -21.34
CA SER A 149 1.29 -3.33 -21.46
C SER A 149 0.63 -3.62 -20.12
N LEU A 150 -0.71 -3.54 -20.04
CA LEU A 150 -1.47 -3.95 -18.85
C LEU A 150 -1.25 -5.44 -18.54
N HIS A 151 -1.24 -6.28 -19.58
CA HIS A 151 -1.00 -7.72 -19.45
C HIS A 151 0.36 -8.00 -18.82
N ASP A 152 1.43 -7.41 -19.38
CA ASP A 152 2.79 -7.66 -18.90
C ASP A 152 3.00 -7.10 -17.50
N SER A 153 2.43 -5.92 -17.22
CA SER A 153 2.45 -5.32 -15.89
C SER A 153 1.77 -6.23 -14.86
N THR A 154 0.61 -6.80 -15.22
CA THR A 154 -0.16 -7.67 -14.33
C THR A 154 0.52 -9.03 -14.14
N ALA A 155 1.07 -9.61 -15.19
CA ALA A 155 1.83 -10.86 -15.12
C ALA A 155 3.06 -10.71 -14.23
N LEU A 156 3.85 -9.65 -14.41
CA LEU A 156 5.00 -9.36 -13.57
C LEU A 156 4.61 -9.12 -12.11
N TRP A 157 3.50 -8.40 -11.88
CA TRP A 157 2.99 -8.18 -10.52
C TRP A 157 2.59 -9.50 -9.86
N GLN A 158 1.91 -10.37 -10.59
CA GLN A 158 1.48 -11.68 -10.11
C GLN A 158 2.66 -12.61 -9.79
N GLU A 159 3.72 -12.58 -10.61
CA GLU A 159 4.96 -13.32 -10.34
C GLU A 159 5.61 -12.87 -9.02
N LYS A 160 5.77 -11.56 -8.82
CA LYS A 160 6.35 -11.02 -7.58
C LYS A 160 5.41 -11.14 -6.39
N ARG A 161 4.11 -11.32 -6.62
CA ARG A 161 3.12 -11.46 -5.55
C ARG A 161 3.41 -12.68 -4.70
N THR A 162 3.69 -13.82 -5.34
CA THR A 162 4.00 -15.08 -4.65
C THR A 162 5.17 -14.90 -3.69
N GLY A 163 6.26 -14.27 -4.14
CA GLY A 163 7.44 -14.04 -3.29
C GLY A 163 7.18 -13.18 -2.05
N LEU A 164 6.30 -12.16 -2.13
CA LEU A 164 5.95 -11.38 -0.93
C LEU A 164 5.08 -12.19 0.05
N LYS A 165 4.15 -13.00 -0.48
CA LYS A 165 3.30 -13.86 0.34
C LYS A 165 4.17 -14.85 1.12
N GLU A 166 5.06 -15.55 0.41
CA GLU A 166 6.02 -16.47 1.00
C GLU A 166 6.89 -15.78 2.04
N PHE A 167 7.41 -14.58 1.75
CA PHE A 167 8.16 -13.80 2.72
C PHE A 167 7.36 -13.53 3.99
N PHE A 168 6.11 -13.07 3.89
CA PHE A 168 5.27 -12.79 5.05
C PHE A 168 4.91 -14.05 5.85
N GLU A 169 4.80 -15.21 5.20
CA GLU A 169 4.58 -16.50 5.86
C GLU A 169 5.81 -16.99 6.65
N THR A 170 7.00 -16.42 6.40
CA THR A 170 8.20 -16.70 7.22
C THR A 170 8.27 -15.89 8.51
N LEU A 171 7.43 -14.86 8.67
CA LEU A 171 7.52 -13.93 9.79
C LEU A 171 6.73 -14.43 11.01
N ASP A 172 7.35 -14.32 12.18
CA ASP A 172 6.69 -14.49 13.47
C ASP A 172 6.18 -13.14 14.02
N ARG A 173 5.61 -13.16 15.22
CA ARG A 173 5.06 -11.94 15.85
C ARG A 173 6.11 -10.85 16.07
N THR A 174 7.35 -11.23 16.35
CA THR A 174 8.45 -10.32 16.62
C THR A 174 9.01 -9.77 15.32
N SER A 175 9.37 -10.62 14.37
CA SER A 175 9.96 -10.22 13.09
C SER A 175 8.99 -9.42 12.22
N ALA A 176 7.68 -9.71 12.27
CA ALA A 176 6.67 -8.90 11.59
C ALA A 176 6.58 -7.44 12.06
N ARG A 177 7.05 -7.14 13.29
CA ARG A 177 7.08 -5.80 13.89
C ARG A 177 8.44 -5.11 13.78
N GLN A 178 9.48 -5.82 13.37
CA GLN A 178 10.79 -5.23 13.11
C GLN A 178 10.74 -4.34 11.87
N LYS A 179 11.56 -3.29 11.85
CA LYS A 179 11.65 -2.35 10.72
C LYS A 179 12.51 -2.94 9.60
N LEU A 180 11.92 -3.85 8.83
CA LEU A 180 12.61 -4.58 7.76
C LEU A 180 12.67 -3.78 6.44
N PHE A 181 11.82 -2.79 6.27
CA PHE A 181 11.74 -1.98 5.05
C PHE A 181 12.06 -0.51 5.34
N PHE A 182 12.58 0.21 4.36
CA PHE A 182 12.95 1.61 4.48
C PHE A 182 12.25 2.43 3.39
N HIS A 183 11.31 3.28 3.81
CA HIS A 183 10.63 4.21 2.93
C HIS A 183 11.39 5.55 2.83
N PRO A 184 11.62 6.12 1.63
CA PRO A 184 12.43 7.34 1.45
C PRO A 184 11.96 8.56 2.27
N ILE A 185 10.66 8.66 2.53
CA ILE A 185 10.06 9.82 3.23
C ILE A 185 10.04 9.63 4.76
N ARG A 186 9.67 8.44 5.26
CA ARG A 186 9.40 8.19 6.69
C ARG A 186 10.43 7.28 7.38
N GLY A 187 11.34 6.69 6.63
CA GLY A 187 12.33 5.75 7.16
C GLY A 187 11.79 4.35 7.38
N GLY A 188 12.34 3.67 8.39
CA GLY A 188 12.07 2.26 8.66
C GLY A 188 10.61 1.96 8.99
N ILE A 189 10.02 0.96 8.34
CA ILE A 189 8.66 0.46 8.54
C ILE A 189 8.68 -1.06 8.70
N SER A 190 7.73 -1.59 9.49
CA SER A 190 7.55 -3.02 9.69
C SER A 190 6.68 -3.65 8.60
N SER A 191 6.62 -4.99 8.54
CA SER A 191 5.74 -5.70 7.62
C SER A 191 4.26 -5.35 7.83
N ILE A 192 3.85 -5.22 9.10
CA ILE A 192 2.51 -4.80 9.49
C ILE A 192 2.18 -3.40 8.95
N THR A 193 3.10 -2.45 9.08
CA THR A 193 2.95 -1.09 8.57
C THR A 193 3.12 -1.01 7.05
N LEU A 194 3.91 -1.88 6.44
CA LEU A 194 4.06 -1.96 5.00
C LEU A 194 2.73 -2.33 4.33
N VAL A 195 2.04 -3.36 4.83
CA VAL A 195 0.75 -3.78 4.25
C VAL A 195 -0.31 -2.68 4.39
N GLU A 196 -0.35 -1.97 5.53
CA GLU A 196 -1.19 -0.77 5.68
C GLU A 196 -0.83 0.30 4.65
N PHE A 197 0.46 0.59 4.51
CA PHE A 197 0.96 1.59 3.56
C PHE A 197 0.55 1.24 2.13
N LEU A 198 0.75 -0.01 1.70
CA LEU A 198 0.35 -0.46 0.37
C LEU A 198 -1.18 -0.36 0.20
N THR A 199 -1.95 -0.75 1.20
CA THR A 199 -3.43 -0.63 1.20
C THR A 199 -3.88 0.81 0.96
N VAL A 200 -3.36 1.78 1.71
CA VAL A 200 -3.75 3.20 1.54
C VAL A 200 -3.18 3.81 0.26
N HIS A 201 -2.05 3.29 -0.24
CA HIS A 201 -1.44 3.69 -1.49
C HIS A 201 -2.34 3.32 -2.69
N PHE A 202 -2.94 2.13 -2.66
CA PHE A 202 -3.97 1.75 -3.63
C PHE A 202 -5.18 2.68 -3.60
N ASP A 203 -5.69 3.01 -2.41
CA ASP A 203 -6.84 3.91 -2.28
C ASP A 203 -6.54 5.30 -2.82
N HIS A 204 -5.33 5.81 -2.59
CA HIS A 204 -4.86 7.07 -3.19
C HIS A 204 -4.88 7.00 -4.72
N HIS A 205 -4.31 5.95 -5.32
CA HIS A 205 -4.25 5.82 -6.77
C HIS A 205 -5.60 5.49 -7.41
N MET A 206 -6.51 4.83 -6.69
CA MET A 206 -7.89 4.66 -7.14
C MET A 206 -8.63 6.00 -7.23
N LYS A 207 -8.35 6.96 -6.34
CA LYS A 207 -8.85 8.35 -6.48
C LYS A 207 -8.28 9.02 -7.73
N GLN A 208 -7.01 8.78 -8.04
CA GLN A 208 -6.38 9.31 -9.25
C GLN A 208 -7.03 8.74 -10.53
N VAL A 209 -7.25 7.42 -10.60
CA VAL A 209 -8.02 6.78 -11.68
C VAL A 209 -9.38 7.45 -11.87
N LYS A 210 -10.14 7.63 -10.77
CA LYS A 210 -11.45 8.29 -10.83
C LYS A 210 -11.38 9.75 -11.32
N ARG A 211 -10.29 10.47 -11.05
CA ARG A 211 -10.09 11.83 -11.59
C ARG A 211 -9.82 11.80 -13.10
N ILE A 212 -9.01 10.87 -13.58
CA ILE A 212 -8.74 10.68 -15.02
C ILE A 212 -10.06 10.39 -15.77
N GLN A 213 -10.89 9.50 -15.22
CA GLN A 213 -12.20 9.16 -15.80
C GLN A 213 -13.19 10.34 -15.89
N ARG A 214 -12.99 11.38 -15.08
CA ARG A 214 -13.82 12.58 -15.06
C ARG A 214 -13.27 13.70 -15.94
N SER A 215 -12.13 13.50 -16.60
CA SER A 215 -11.55 14.50 -17.49
C SER A 215 -12.45 14.71 -18.72
N PRO A 216 -12.58 15.96 -19.23
CA PRO A 216 -13.52 16.29 -20.33
C PRO A 216 -13.34 15.47 -21.60
N HIS A 217 -12.11 15.01 -21.88
CA HIS A 217 -11.75 14.26 -23.09
C HIS A 217 -11.53 12.77 -22.86
N TYR A 218 -11.91 12.24 -21.69
CA TYR A 218 -11.77 10.82 -21.42
C TYR A 218 -12.64 9.98 -22.38
N PRO A 219 -12.09 8.94 -23.05
CA PRO A 219 -12.85 8.07 -23.94
C PRO A 219 -13.97 7.33 -23.18
N LYS A 220 -15.20 7.39 -23.69
CA LYS A 220 -16.39 6.80 -23.04
C LYS A 220 -16.65 5.39 -23.51
#